data_AF-A0A0L0SV65-F1
#
_entry.id   AF-A0A0L0SV65-F1
#
_cell.length_a   1.000
_cell.length_b   1.000
_cell.length_c   1.000
_cell.angle_alpha   90.00
_cell.angle_beta   90.00
_cell.angle_gamma   90.00
#
_symmetry.space_group_name_H-M   'P 1'
#
loop_
_entity.id
_entity.type
_entity.pdbx_description
1 polymer ?
#
loop_
_entity_poly.entity_id
_entity_poly.type
_entity_poly.pdbx_seq_one_letter_code
_entity_poly.pdbx_strand_id
1 'polypeptide(L)'
;MGTLSKEARPAATHVRPFLLSPRGLALLGVQTFFALATPLFGATVWTLGKAGAVLKALANGRITGPLLAPFLDLTADFVTYNRGIFATVFVAPASIAWDAVEALRDWMFDLQMPPVGDATLRKQIHAARVANVQRQIRELVTAGATRLCTARPGFLAMSMKAGIYKKHWGGVEVHALRDIIEIDEEREVVRVEPGCNMGRLSRELIKKGWSLQVLPELDDLTVGGLINGFGIETSSHKYGLFQHTCTAFEIVLPNGDVVYCDKDHEPDLFATIPWSHGTIGFLVAAEIKLIRAKPYVQIEYIPCHTQQECVEVFERASRDNGNDFVEELMYSKEMGVVMIGKLASSVPKGATLNVLSRWYKPWFFTHVASFLKRPAGAPHAVEYLPLRDYYHRHTRSIFWEIQDIVPSGNSWWYRYFIAWIGTPKISILKMTTTGKLKVLWETKHVAQDLLVPISTLKESLDLFHDELEVYPLWLCPMRMLSPPKNLLAERGEAPAVAVLNSDEPAYPPQEVTTPTGSLTPPPPAEQLFVDVGAYGVPKSQKFHYERSLQVIEKFVRGVQGYQALYADTMMSRGEFREMFDHQLYDKVRERFNCGERLPEIWDKVNKNARA
;
A
#
# COMPACT_ATOMS: atom_id res chain seq x y z
N MET A 1 32.81 -51.55 27.57
CA MET A 1 31.57 -52.30 27.30
C MET A 1 30.55 -51.79 28.32
N GLY A 2 29.64 -50.87 28.04
CA GLY A 2 28.77 -50.70 26.89
C GLY A 2 27.37 -50.54 27.46
N THR A 3 26.78 -49.35 27.41
CA THR A 3 25.33 -49.16 27.54
C THR A 3 24.96 -47.77 27.01
N LEU A 4 24.05 -47.79 26.05
CA LEU A 4 23.64 -46.70 25.18
C LEU A 4 22.69 -45.71 25.87
N SER A 5 22.79 -44.48 25.40
CA SER A 5 21.87 -43.35 25.61
C SER A 5 20.43 -43.67 25.22
N LYS A 6 19.47 -43.27 26.06
CA LYS A 6 18.06 -43.14 25.69
C LYS A 6 17.83 -41.76 25.06
N GLU A 7 17.58 -41.75 23.76
CA GLU A 7 17.05 -40.60 23.03
C GLU A 7 15.60 -40.29 23.46
N ALA A 8 15.31 -39.00 23.60
CA ALA A 8 13.97 -38.46 23.76
C ALA A 8 13.26 -38.43 22.39
N ARG A 9 12.03 -38.96 22.35
CA ARG A 9 11.17 -38.96 21.16
C ARG A 9 10.61 -37.55 20.89
N PRO A 10 10.55 -37.07 19.63
CA PRO A 10 9.79 -35.87 19.29
C PRO A 10 8.28 -36.16 19.29
N ALA A 11 7.51 -35.20 19.80
CA ALA A 11 6.04 -35.24 19.79
C ALA A 11 5.52 -35.15 18.34
N ALA A 12 5.03 -36.27 17.82
CA ALA A 12 4.36 -36.32 16.51
C ALA A 12 2.99 -35.62 16.59
N THR A 13 2.85 -34.49 15.91
CA THR A 13 1.58 -33.82 15.65
C THR A 13 0.77 -34.65 14.65
N HIS A 14 -0.12 -35.52 15.15
CA HIS A 14 -1.19 -36.12 14.33
C HIS A 14 -2.29 -35.09 14.06
N VAL A 15 -2.08 -34.22 13.08
CA VAL A 15 -3.17 -33.47 12.44
C VAL A 15 -3.71 -34.36 11.33
N ARG A 16 -4.87 -35.01 11.54
CA ARG A 16 -5.63 -35.55 10.40
C ARG A 16 -5.94 -34.37 9.48
N PRO A 17 -5.52 -34.37 8.20
CA PRO A 17 -5.82 -33.27 7.31
C PRO A 17 -7.34 -33.19 7.15
N PHE A 18 -7.94 -32.10 7.62
CA PHE A 18 -9.37 -31.81 7.53
C PHE A 18 -9.91 -32.01 6.10
N LEU A 19 -9.06 -31.78 5.09
CA LEU A 19 -9.27 -32.02 3.66
C LEU A 19 -9.70 -33.46 3.29
N LEU A 20 -9.29 -34.48 4.04
CA LEU A 20 -9.64 -35.88 3.79
C LEU A 20 -10.87 -36.36 4.58
N SER A 21 -11.50 -35.49 5.38
CA SER A 21 -12.76 -35.81 6.05
C SER A 21 -13.95 -35.70 5.08
N PRO A 22 -15.09 -36.36 5.35
CA PRO A 22 -16.31 -36.17 4.54
C PRO A 22 -16.73 -34.70 4.41
N ARG A 23 -16.48 -33.89 5.45
CA ARG A 23 -16.71 -32.44 5.45
C ARG A 23 -15.68 -31.68 4.60
N GLY A 24 -14.41 -32.12 4.61
CA GLY A 24 -13.34 -31.57 3.77
C GLY A 24 -13.55 -31.89 2.28
N LEU A 25 -14.00 -33.09 1.95
CA LEU A 25 -14.36 -33.50 0.60
C LEU A 25 -15.61 -32.78 0.09
N ALA A 26 -16.60 -32.53 0.94
CA ALA A 26 -17.76 -31.70 0.59
C ALA A 26 -17.33 -30.24 0.31
N LEU A 27 -16.43 -29.68 1.13
CA LEU A 27 -15.88 -28.35 0.91
C LEU A 27 -15.05 -28.28 -0.38
N LEU A 28 -14.26 -29.31 -0.67
CA LEU A 28 -13.48 -29.46 -1.90
C LEU A 28 -14.41 -29.59 -3.12
N GLY A 29 -15.51 -30.32 -2.99
CA GLY A 29 -16.53 -30.46 -4.04
C GLY A 29 -17.23 -29.14 -4.35
N VAL A 30 -17.57 -28.34 -3.33
CA VAL A 30 -18.10 -26.98 -3.50
C VAL A 30 -17.05 -26.06 -4.12
N GLN A 31 -15.81 -26.07 -3.64
CA GLN A 31 -14.71 -25.28 -4.20
C GLN A 31 -14.39 -25.66 -5.65
N THR A 32 -14.44 -26.96 -5.98
CA THR A 32 -14.19 -27.47 -7.35
C THR A 32 -15.35 -27.10 -8.28
N PHE A 33 -16.59 -27.19 -7.81
CA PHE A 33 -17.77 -26.73 -8.55
C PHE A 33 -17.66 -25.22 -8.88
N PHE A 34 -17.27 -24.39 -7.91
CA PHE A 34 -17.04 -22.96 -8.16
C PHE A 34 -15.81 -22.71 -9.03
N ALA A 35 -14.72 -23.45 -8.88
CA ALA A 35 -13.54 -23.37 -9.74
C ALA A 35 -13.83 -23.75 -11.20
N LEU A 36 -14.77 -24.67 -11.43
CA LEU A 36 -15.25 -25.05 -12.78
C LEU A 36 -16.33 -24.11 -13.32
N ALA A 37 -17.15 -23.50 -12.46
CA ALA A 37 -18.08 -22.43 -12.83
C ALA A 37 -17.34 -21.09 -13.12
N THR A 38 -16.10 -20.94 -12.64
CA THR A 38 -15.28 -19.72 -12.76
C THR A 38 -14.81 -19.42 -14.18
N PRO A 39 -14.35 -20.37 -15.02
CA PRO A 39 -14.13 -20.14 -16.45
C PRO A 39 -15.38 -19.73 -17.21
N LEU A 40 -16.55 -20.28 -16.84
CA LEU A 40 -17.85 -19.87 -17.38
C LEU A 40 -18.16 -18.41 -16.98
N PHE A 41 -17.83 -18.00 -15.76
CA PHE A 41 -18.03 -16.63 -15.29
C PHE A 41 -16.97 -15.64 -15.85
N GLY A 42 -15.71 -16.05 -15.97
CA GLY A 42 -14.65 -15.28 -16.63
C GLY A 42 -14.92 -15.11 -18.13
N ALA A 43 -15.44 -16.14 -18.80
CA ALA A 43 -15.99 -16.05 -20.14
C ALA A 43 -17.22 -15.14 -20.17
N THR A 44 -18.06 -15.12 -19.13
CA THR A 44 -19.22 -14.22 -19.01
C THR A 44 -18.80 -12.77 -18.80
N VAL A 45 -17.79 -12.48 -17.98
CA VAL A 45 -17.25 -11.12 -17.76
C VAL A 45 -16.46 -10.63 -18.98
N TRP A 46 -15.69 -11.51 -19.63
CA TRP A 46 -15.02 -11.20 -20.90
C TRP A 46 -16.01 -11.00 -22.04
N THR A 47 -17.06 -11.83 -22.13
CA THR A 47 -18.16 -11.63 -23.08
C THR A 47 -18.99 -10.41 -22.71
N LEU A 48 -19.18 -10.03 -21.45
CA LEU A 48 -19.81 -8.77 -21.02
C LEU A 48 -18.95 -7.54 -21.39
N GLY A 49 -17.63 -7.64 -21.26
CA GLY A 49 -16.68 -6.59 -21.67
C GLY A 49 -16.64 -6.40 -23.19
N LYS A 50 -16.62 -7.49 -23.97
CA LYS A 50 -16.77 -7.44 -25.43
C LYS A 50 -18.20 -7.09 -25.87
N ALA A 51 -19.21 -7.55 -25.15
CA ALA A 51 -20.61 -7.14 -25.33
C ALA A 51 -20.76 -5.66 -25.08
N GLY A 52 -19.98 -5.04 -24.19
CA GLY A 52 -19.92 -3.59 -24.04
C GLY A 52 -19.53 -2.88 -25.34
N ALA A 53 -18.54 -3.40 -26.09
CA ALA A 53 -18.17 -2.85 -27.39
C ALA A 53 -19.24 -3.09 -28.47
N VAL A 54 -19.87 -4.27 -28.47
CA VAL A 54 -20.98 -4.61 -29.39
C VAL A 54 -22.25 -3.80 -29.07
N LEU A 55 -22.61 -3.65 -27.80
CA LEU A 55 -23.70 -2.83 -27.29
C LEU A 55 -23.46 -1.35 -27.59
N LYS A 56 -22.21 -0.86 -27.51
CA LYS A 56 -21.85 0.51 -27.89
C LYS A 56 -21.95 0.73 -29.40
N ALA A 57 -21.59 -0.27 -30.21
CA ALA A 57 -21.79 -0.25 -31.66
C ALA A 57 -23.29 -0.30 -32.04
N LEU A 58 -24.10 -1.10 -31.33
CA LEU A 58 -25.56 -1.19 -31.51
C LEU A 58 -26.30 0.05 -30.98
N ALA A 59 -25.85 0.64 -29.88
CA ALA A 59 -26.40 1.88 -29.32
C ALA A 59 -26.14 3.09 -30.23
N ASN A 60 -25.06 3.07 -31.02
CA ASN A 60 -24.75 4.07 -32.04
C ASN A 60 -25.44 3.79 -33.40
N GLY A 61 -26.19 2.70 -33.53
CA GLY A 61 -26.92 2.34 -34.74
C GLY A 61 -28.20 3.18 -34.92
N ARG A 62 -28.46 3.65 -36.14
CA ARG A 62 -29.62 4.51 -36.50
C ARG A 62 -31.01 3.91 -36.17
N ILE A 63 -31.11 2.60 -35.96
CA ILE A 63 -32.38 1.88 -35.73
C ILE A 63 -32.44 1.28 -34.32
N THR A 64 -31.34 0.72 -33.82
CA THR A 64 -31.27 0.04 -32.51
C THR A 64 -30.98 0.97 -31.34
N GLY A 65 -30.34 2.12 -31.59
CA GLY A 65 -29.96 3.10 -30.56
C GLY A 65 -31.11 3.62 -29.69
N PRO A 66 -32.25 4.06 -30.27
CA PRO A 66 -33.37 4.62 -29.50
C PRO A 66 -34.06 3.64 -28.54
N LEU A 67 -33.92 2.33 -28.76
CA LEU A 67 -34.51 1.27 -27.91
C LEU A 67 -33.48 0.69 -26.91
N LEU A 68 -32.21 0.57 -27.32
CA LEU A 68 -31.16 0.06 -26.44
C LEU A 68 -30.65 1.11 -25.45
N ALA A 69 -30.55 2.37 -25.85
CA ALA A 69 -29.98 3.42 -24.99
C ALA A 69 -30.78 3.62 -23.69
N PRO A 70 -32.13 3.67 -23.69
CA PRO A 70 -32.90 3.76 -22.45
C PRO A 70 -32.75 2.54 -21.54
N PHE A 71 -32.62 1.33 -22.11
CA PHE A 71 -32.38 0.11 -21.34
C PHE A 71 -30.97 0.08 -20.73
N LEU A 72 -29.96 0.50 -21.50
CA LEU A 72 -28.58 0.62 -21.02
C LEU A 72 -28.46 1.71 -19.95
N ASP A 73 -29.16 2.83 -20.11
CA ASP A 73 -29.22 3.90 -19.10
C ASP A 73 -29.96 3.43 -17.85
N LEU A 74 -31.11 2.74 -17.99
CA LEU A 74 -31.85 2.18 -16.85
C LEU A 74 -31.03 1.13 -16.08
N THR A 75 -30.29 0.27 -16.79
CA THR A 75 -29.41 -0.72 -16.16
C THR A 75 -28.19 -0.06 -15.50
N ALA A 76 -27.61 0.97 -16.11
CA ALA A 76 -26.53 1.76 -15.51
C ALA A 76 -27.01 2.53 -14.26
N ASP A 77 -28.22 3.10 -14.30
CA ASP A 77 -28.86 3.76 -13.17
C ASP A 77 -29.17 2.74 -12.07
N PHE A 78 -29.72 1.57 -12.41
CA PHE A 78 -29.95 0.49 -11.44
C PHE A 78 -28.67 0.05 -10.75
N VAL A 79 -27.57 -0.16 -11.50
CA VAL A 79 -26.25 -0.49 -10.94
C VAL A 79 -25.70 0.65 -10.08
N THR A 80 -25.95 1.91 -10.46
CA THR A 80 -25.52 3.09 -9.70
C THR A 80 -26.27 3.19 -8.36
N TYR A 81 -27.60 3.10 -8.38
CA TYR A 81 -28.44 3.20 -7.18
C TYR A 81 -28.37 1.94 -6.29
N ASN A 82 -28.06 0.77 -6.86
CA ASN A 82 -27.94 -0.50 -6.14
C ASN A 82 -26.50 -1.03 -6.11
N ARG A 83 -25.51 -0.12 -6.10
CA ARG A 83 -24.08 -0.47 -6.20
C ARG A 83 -23.64 -1.48 -5.15
N GLY A 84 -24.15 -1.41 -3.92
CA GLY A 84 -23.84 -2.39 -2.88
C GLY A 84 -24.34 -3.80 -3.18
N ILE A 85 -25.51 -3.94 -3.80
CA ILE A 85 -26.04 -5.23 -4.25
C ILE A 85 -25.20 -5.73 -5.43
N PHE A 86 -24.91 -4.87 -6.40
CA PHE A 86 -24.09 -5.23 -7.55
C PHE A 86 -22.67 -5.67 -7.13
N ALA A 87 -22.04 -4.91 -6.25
CA ALA A 87 -20.73 -5.22 -5.70
C ALA A 87 -20.73 -6.56 -4.93
N THR A 88 -21.78 -6.82 -4.15
CA THR A 88 -21.92 -8.06 -3.38
C THR A 88 -22.20 -9.28 -4.26
N VAL A 89 -23.09 -9.16 -5.24
CA VAL A 89 -23.56 -10.30 -6.05
C VAL A 89 -22.64 -10.63 -7.22
N PHE A 90 -21.96 -9.63 -7.78
CA PHE A 90 -21.13 -9.82 -8.98
C PHE A 90 -19.65 -9.56 -8.71
N VAL A 91 -19.31 -8.42 -8.09
CA VAL A 91 -17.90 -8.02 -7.93
C VAL A 91 -17.17 -8.86 -6.89
N ALA A 92 -17.78 -9.15 -5.74
CA ALA A 92 -17.16 -9.94 -4.69
C ALA A 92 -16.90 -11.40 -5.12
N PRO A 93 -17.86 -12.12 -5.75
CA PRO A 93 -17.58 -13.44 -6.32
C PRO A 93 -16.53 -13.41 -7.43
N ALA A 94 -16.55 -12.40 -8.30
CA ALA A 94 -15.49 -12.22 -9.30
C ALA A 94 -14.11 -11.97 -8.66
N SER A 95 -14.08 -11.31 -7.50
CA SER A 95 -12.88 -11.08 -6.71
C SER A 95 -12.33 -12.37 -6.12
N ILE A 96 -13.18 -13.25 -5.56
CA ILE A 96 -12.75 -14.59 -5.15
C ILE A 96 -12.20 -15.38 -6.33
N ALA A 97 -12.90 -15.36 -7.47
CA ALA A 97 -12.45 -16.05 -8.67
C ALA A 97 -11.07 -15.55 -9.12
N TRP A 98 -10.86 -14.23 -9.07
CA TRP A 98 -9.57 -13.61 -9.35
C TRP A 98 -8.49 -14.04 -8.35
N ASP A 99 -8.80 -14.04 -7.04
CA ASP A 99 -7.91 -14.55 -6.00
C ASP A 99 -7.54 -16.02 -6.22
N ALA A 100 -8.50 -16.85 -6.63
CA ALA A 100 -8.25 -18.25 -6.93
C ALA A 100 -7.33 -18.41 -8.16
N VAL A 101 -7.52 -17.58 -9.19
CA VAL A 101 -6.64 -17.54 -10.37
C VAL A 101 -5.25 -17.04 -10.01
N GLU A 102 -5.13 -16.00 -9.19
CA GLU A 102 -3.84 -15.49 -8.70
C GLU A 102 -3.14 -16.53 -7.82
N ALA A 103 -3.86 -17.18 -6.91
CA ALA A 103 -3.33 -18.26 -6.08
C ALA A 103 -2.87 -19.45 -6.93
N LEU A 104 -3.63 -19.84 -7.95
CA LEU A 104 -3.23 -20.90 -8.89
C LEU A 104 -1.99 -20.48 -9.69
N ARG A 105 -1.95 -19.25 -10.20
CA ARG A 105 -0.81 -18.70 -10.94
C ARG A 105 0.45 -18.65 -10.06
N ASP A 106 0.30 -18.22 -8.82
CA ASP A 106 1.40 -18.12 -7.87
C ASP A 106 1.87 -19.52 -7.44
N TRP A 107 0.96 -20.47 -7.24
CA TRP A 107 1.30 -21.88 -7.01
C TRP A 107 2.03 -22.50 -8.20
N MET A 108 1.55 -22.26 -9.43
CA MET A 108 2.24 -22.71 -10.65
C MET A 108 3.63 -22.09 -10.80
N PHE A 109 3.75 -20.80 -10.47
CA PHE A 109 5.03 -20.12 -10.44
C PHE A 109 5.96 -20.75 -9.40
N ASP A 110 5.47 -20.98 -8.18
CA ASP A 110 6.24 -21.58 -7.10
C ASP A 110 6.65 -23.03 -7.41
N LEU A 111 5.87 -23.79 -8.21
CA LEU A 111 6.26 -25.11 -8.72
C LEU A 111 7.42 -25.05 -9.72
N GLN A 112 7.52 -23.98 -10.50
CA GLN A 112 8.56 -23.79 -11.50
C GLN A 112 9.82 -23.15 -10.91
N MET A 113 9.72 -22.55 -9.73
CA MET A 113 10.81 -21.87 -9.06
C MET A 113 11.45 -22.80 -8.01
N PRO A 114 12.78 -22.71 -7.81
CA PRO A 114 13.45 -23.38 -6.69
C PRO A 114 12.83 -22.93 -5.35
N PRO A 115 12.86 -23.70 -4.26
CA PRO A 115 12.38 -23.22 -2.96
C PRO A 115 13.04 -21.89 -2.56
N VAL A 116 12.29 -21.00 -1.89
CA VAL A 116 12.84 -19.74 -1.37
C VAL A 116 13.95 -20.09 -0.37
N GLY A 117 15.21 -19.82 -0.76
CA GLY A 117 16.42 -20.24 -0.04
C GLY A 117 17.55 -20.74 -0.95
N ASP A 118 17.25 -21.25 -2.15
CA ASP A 118 18.28 -21.56 -3.16
C ASP A 118 18.60 -20.32 -4.00
N ALA A 119 19.46 -19.46 -3.45
CA ALA A 119 19.78 -18.15 -4.03
C ALA A 119 20.49 -18.25 -5.39
N THR A 120 21.31 -19.28 -5.63
CA THR A 120 22.16 -19.37 -6.83
C THR A 120 21.30 -19.48 -8.10
N LEU A 121 20.35 -20.41 -8.12
CA LEU A 121 19.50 -20.62 -9.28
C LEU A 121 18.49 -19.48 -9.45
N ARG A 122 17.96 -18.93 -8.36
CA ARG A 122 17.07 -17.76 -8.38
C ARG A 122 17.76 -16.52 -8.95
N LYS A 123 19.03 -16.28 -8.60
CA LYS A 123 19.85 -15.21 -9.20
C LYS A 123 20.03 -15.39 -10.72
N GLN A 124 20.24 -16.61 -11.20
CA GLN A 124 20.34 -16.88 -12.65
C GLN A 124 19.02 -16.62 -13.38
N ILE A 125 17.90 -17.07 -12.81
CA ILE A 125 16.56 -16.81 -13.35
C ILE A 125 16.28 -15.30 -13.39
N HIS A 126 16.63 -14.60 -12.32
CA HIS A 126 16.50 -13.15 -12.24
C HIS A 126 17.30 -12.45 -13.35
N ALA A 127 18.58 -12.80 -13.52
CA ALA A 127 19.43 -12.24 -14.56
C ALA A 127 18.85 -12.43 -15.98
N ALA A 128 18.28 -13.62 -16.26
CA ALA A 128 17.61 -13.88 -17.53
C ALA A 128 16.36 -13.00 -17.74
N ARG A 129 15.60 -12.72 -16.66
CA ARG A 129 14.45 -11.81 -16.71
C ARG A 129 14.88 -10.35 -16.88
N VAL A 130 15.96 -9.91 -16.25
CA VAL A 130 16.55 -8.58 -16.48
C VAL A 130 16.99 -8.43 -17.93
N ALA A 131 17.63 -9.44 -18.52
CA ALA A 131 17.99 -9.44 -19.93
C ALA A 131 16.76 -9.32 -20.86
N ASN A 132 15.62 -9.91 -20.48
CA ASN A 132 14.35 -9.71 -21.19
C ASN A 132 13.86 -8.24 -21.09
N VAL A 133 14.01 -7.58 -19.95
CA VAL A 133 13.68 -6.14 -19.81
C VAL A 133 14.56 -5.29 -20.73
N GLN A 134 15.87 -5.55 -20.77
CA GLN A 134 16.79 -4.86 -21.69
C GLN A 134 16.39 -5.07 -23.16
N ARG A 135 16.03 -6.30 -23.54
CA ARG A 135 15.56 -6.63 -24.89
C ARG A 135 14.30 -5.84 -25.25
N GLN A 136 13.30 -5.80 -24.36
CA GLN A 136 12.07 -5.03 -24.59
C GLN A 136 12.36 -3.54 -24.85
N ILE A 137 13.27 -2.93 -24.09
CA ILE A 137 13.66 -1.53 -24.28
C ILE A 137 14.28 -1.33 -25.66
N ARG A 138 15.23 -2.18 -26.07
CA ARG A 138 15.88 -2.10 -27.38
C ARG A 138 14.90 -2.27 -28.54
N GLU A 139 13.99 -3.23 -28.43
CA GLU A 139 12.95 -3.48 -29.43
C GLU A 139 12.00 -2.28 -29.56
N LEU A 140 11.53 -1.71 -28.44
CA LEU A 140 10.67 -0.54 -28.45
C LEU A 140 11.37 0.68 -29.07
N VAL A 141 12.63 0.92 -28.72
CA VAL A 141 13.41 2.03 -29.27
C VAL A 141 13.65 1.84 -30.77
N THR A 142 13.99 0.63 -31.21
CA THR A 142 14.17 0.30 -32.64
C THR A 142 12.87 0.46 -33.43
N ALA A 143 11.73 0.15 -32.80
CA ALA A 143 10.40 0.36 -33.37
C ALA A 143 9.94 1.84 -33.37
N GLY A 144 10.80 2.77 -32.93
CA GLY A 144 10.55 4.21 -32.97
C GLY A 144 9.88 4.79 -31.72
N ALA A 145 9.86 4.07 -30.59
CA ALA A 145 9.31 4.62 -29.34
C ALA A 145 10.16 5.79 -28.84
N THR A 146 9.57 6.98 -28.79
CA THR A 146 10.22 8.21 -28.29
C THR A 146 10.10 8.35 -26.77
N ARG A 147 9.11 7.71 -26.15
CA ARG A 147 8.89 7.71 -24.71
C ARG A 147 8.64 6.30 -24.21
N LEU A 148 9.17 5.99 -23.03
CA LEU A 148 9.03 4.71 -22.36
C LEU A 148 8.31 4.88 -21.00
N CYS A 149 7.60 3.84 -20.58
CA CYS A 149 7.03 3.74 -19.25
C CYS A 149 6.81 2.28 -18.84
N THR A 150 6.42 2.05 -17.59
CA THR A 150 6.06 0.70 -17.14
C THR A 150 4.75 0.24 -17.77
N ALA A 151 4.72 -0.98 -18.30
CA ALA A 151 3.54 -1.58 -18.92
C ALA A 151 2.45 -2.04 -17.93
N ARG A 152 2.62 -1.79 -16.62
CA ARG A 152 1.63 -2.19 -15.60
C ARG A 152 0.25 -1.59 -15.93
N PRO A 153 -0.79 -2.41 -16.13
CA PRO A 153 -2.14 -1.93 -16.40
C PRO A 153 -2.65 -0.97 -15.32
N GLY A 154 -3.37 0.07 -15.73
CA GLY A 154 -3.86 1.11 -14.81
C GLY A 154 -4.81 0.60 -13.73
N PHE A 155 -5.63 -0.42 -14.03
CA PHE A 155 -6.55 -1.01 -13.05
C PHE A 155 -5.83 -1.76 -11.92
N LEU A 156 -4.57 -2.14 -12.09
CA LEU A 156 -3.73 -2.74 -11.04
C LEU A 156 -3.01 -1.68 -10.20
N ALA A 157 -3.05 -0.41 -10.58
CA ALA A 157 -2.49 0.67 -9.77
C ALA A 157 -3.45 1.03 -8.63
N MET A 158 -2.90 1.43 -7.48
CA MET A 158 -3.72 1.86 -6.34
C MET A 158 -4.34 3.24 -6.55
N SER A 159 -3.69 4.13 -7.33
CA SER A 159 -4.25 5.41 -7.79
C SER A 159 -5.67 5.25 -8.34
N MET A 160 -6.59 6.12 -7.90
CA MET A 160 -7.99 6.11 -8.34
C MET A 160 -8.14 6.30 -9.85
N LYS A 161 -7.23 7.08 -10.44
CA LYS A 161 -7.20 7.35 -11.88
C LYS A 161 -6.05 6.61 -12.57
N ALA A 162 -6.26 6.25 -13.83
CA ALA A 162 -5.27 5.54 -14.63
C ALA A 162 -4.45 6.51 -15.47
N GLY A 163 -3.13 6.27 -15.59
CA GLY A 163 -2.25 7.08 -16.44
C GLY A 163 -2.62 6.95 -17.93
N ILE A 164 -3.15 8.01 -18.53
CA ILE A 164 -3.54 8.06 -19.95
C ILE A 164 -2.31 7.94 -20.85
N TYR A 165 -1.18 8.50 -20.40
CA TYR A 165 0.10 8.46 -21.09
C TYR A 165 0.53 7.04 -21.51
N LYS A 166 0.11 6.01 -20.76
CA LYS A 166 0.44 4.60 -21.05
C LYS A 166 -0.15 4.09 -22.36
N LYS A 167 -1.17 4.76 -22.92
CA LYS A 167 -1.77 4.42 -24.22
C LYS A 167 -0.89 4.82 -25.41
N HIS A 168 0.05 5.74 -25.18
CA HIS A 168 0.83 6.37 -26.25
C HIS A 168 2.34 6.13 -26.14
N TRP A 169 2.82 5.66 -24.98
CA TRP A 169 4.25 5.42 -24.73
C TRP A 169 4.59 3.94 -24.79
N GLY A 170 5.85 3.62 -25.10
CA GLY A 170 6.36 2.26 -25.11
C GLY A 170 6.32 1.63 -23.72
N GLY A 171 5.55 0.57 -23.56
CA GLY A 171 5.37 -0.12 -22.28
C GLY A 171 6.42 -1.20 -22.06
N VAL A 172 7.25 -1.04 -21.03
CA VAL A 172 8.23 -2.04 -20.57
C VAL A 172 7.62 -2.88 -19.45
N GLU A 173 7.59 -4.19 -19.64
CA GLU A 173 7.03 -5.13 -18.69
C GLU A 173 8.01 -5.48 -17.56
N VAL A 174 7.85 -4.81 -16.42
CA VAL A 174 8.60 -5.09 -15.17
C VAL A 174 7.74 -5.69 -14.06
N HIS A 175 6.42 -5.58 -14.17
CA HIS A 175 5.48 -6.01 -13.13
C HIS A 175 5.39 -7.55 -12.99
N ALA A 176 5.83 -8.29 -14.01
CA ALA A 176 5.90 -9.75 -13.99
C ALA A 176 7.07 -10.27 -13.12
N LEU A 177 8.06 -9.41 -12.81
CA LEU A 177 9.15 -9.70 -11.88
C LEU A 177 8.58 -9.73 -10.46
N ARG A 178 8.38 -10.90 -9.86
CA ARG A 178 7.66 -11.09 -8.60
C ARG A 178 8.32 -12.08 -7.65
N ASP A 179 9.59 -12.36 -7.85
CA ASP A 179 10.33 -13.35 -7.11
C ASP A 179 11.01 -12.82 -5.85
N ILE A 180 11.11 -13.68 -4.83
CA ILE A 180 11.97 -13.48 -3.67
C ILE A 180 13.32 -14.13 -4.01
N ILE A 181 14.28 -13.33 -4.45
CA ILE A 181 15.54 -13.82 -5.02
C ILE A 181 16.39 -14.50 -3.95
N GLU A 182 16.55 -13.84 -2.81
CA GLU A 182 17.44 -14.27 -1.73
C GLU A 182 16.96 -13.74 -0.37
N ILE A 183 17.16 -14.53 0.68
CA ILE A 183 17.06 -14.10 2.07
C ILE A 183 18.45 -14.29 2.67
N ASP A 184 19.13 -13.19 2.95
CA ASP A 184 20.44 -13.16 3.59
C ASP A 184 20.24 -12.99 5.09
N GLU A 185 20.42 -14.09 5.83
CA GLU A 185 20.23 -14.11 7.28
C GLU A 185 21.39 -13.45 8.04
N GLU A 186 22.57 -13.32 7.43
CA GLU A 186 23.73 -12.66 8.06
C GLU A 186 23.62 -11.14 7.95
N ARG A 187 23.23 -10.64 6.76
CA ARG A 187 22.99 -9.21 6.53
C ARG A 187 21.61 -8.75 7.00
N GLU A 188 20.73 -9.68 7.40
CA GLU A 188 19.32 -9.46 7.71
C GLU A 188 18.61 -8.70 6.58
N VAL A 189 18.76 -9.16 5.34
CA VAL A 189 18.25 -8.50 4.14
C VAL A 189 17.52 -9.51 3.25
N VAL A 190 16.43 -9.09 2.63
CA VAL A 190 15.77 -9.83 1.55
C VAL A 190 15.99 -9.11 0.22
N ARG A 191 16.46 -9.84 -0.80
CA ARG A 191 16.52 -9.36 -2.18
C ARG A 191 15.28 -9.82 -2.94
N VAL A 192 14.52 -8.88 -3.50
CA VAL A 192 13.21 -9.16 -4.12
C VAL A 192 13.03 -8.40 -5.43
N GLU A 193 12.22 -8.96 -6.32
CA GLU A 193 11.76 -8.29 -7.53
C GLU A 193 10.62 -7.29 -7.23
N PRO A 194 10.47 -6.21 -8.02
CA PRO A 194 9.57 -5.08 -7.74
C PRO A 194 8.07 -5.44 -7.72
N GLY A 195 7.67 -6.52 -8.39
CA GLY A 195 6.29 -7.00 -8.45
C GLY A 195 5.92 -7.94 -7.30
N CYS A 196 6.85 -8.27 -6.38
CA CYS A 196 6.47 -8.90 -5.11
C CYS A 196 5.50 -7.99 -4.36
N ASN A 197 4.39 -8.56 -3.86
CA ASN A 197 3.43 -7.83 -3.04
C ASN A 197 3.58 -8.15 -1.54
N MET A 198 3.03 -7.28 -0.69
CA MET A 198 3.13 -7.42 0.77
C MET A 198 2.49 -8.73 1.26
N GLY A 199 1.43 -9.20 0.59
CA GLY A 199 0.77 -10.46 0.91
C GLY A 199 1.64 -11.71 0.67
N ARG A 200 2.48 -11.71 -0.37
CA ARG A 200 3.47 -12.76 -0.63
C ARG A 200 4.65 -12.65 0.32
N LEU A 201 5.21 -11.46 0.49
CA LEU A 201 6.37 -11.24 1.36
C LEU A 201 6.07 -11.59 2.82
N SER A 202 4.98 -11.09 3.38
CA SER A 202 4.56 -11.43 4.74
C SER A 202 4.36 -12.94 4.92
N ARG A 203 3.75 -13.62 3.95
CA ARG A 203 3.50 -15.07 4.01
C ARG A 203 4.77 -15.89 4.00
N GLU A 204 5.75 -15.54 3.16
CA GLU A 204 6.99 -16.32 3.03
C GLU A 204 8.02 -15.97 4.10
N LEU A 205 8.18 -14.69 4.44
CA LEU A 205 9.14 -14.25 5.45
C LEU A 205 8.72 -14.71 6.86
N ILE A 206 7.44 -14.57 7.24
CA ILE A 206 6.99 -14.95 8.59
C ILE A 206 7.17 -16.45 8.84
N LYS A 207 6.96 -17.31 7.83
CA LYS A 207 7.23 -18.75 7.93
C LYS A 207 8.70 -19.05 8.27
N LYS A 208 9.61 -18.16 7.87
CA LYS A 208 11.05 -18.26 8.11
C LYS A 208 11.50 -17.46 9.35
N GLY A 209 10.58 -16.91 10.12
CA GLY A 209 10.90 -16.13 11.33
C GLY A 209 11.35 -14.69 11.05
N TRP A 210 11.08 -14.18 9.86
CA TRP A 210 11.46 -12.83 9.42
C TRP A 210 10.24 -11.96 9.12
N SER A 211 10.41 -10.65 9.25
CA SER A 211 9.48 -9.63 8.81
C SER A 211 10.25 -8.45 8.21
N LEU A 212 9.59 -7.61 7.42
CA LEU A 212 10.20 -6.36 6.95
C LEU A 212 10.21 -5.35 8.11
N GLN A 213 11.14 -4.41 8.11
CA GLN A 213 11.11 -3.28 9.05
C GLN A 213 9.84 -2.45 8.92
N VAL A 214 9.37 -2.23 7.69
CA VAL A 214 8.14 -1.52 7.34
C VAL A 214 7.35 -2.39 6.37
N LEU A 215 6.12 -2.78 6.73
CA LEU A 215 5.28 -3.68 5.92
C LEU A 215 3.86 -3.12 5.74
N PRO A 216 3.64 -2.27 4.73
CA PRO A 216 2.36 -1.56 4.51
C PRO A 216 1.14 -2.48 4.45
N GLU A 217 -0.03 -1.94 4.85
CA GLU A 217 -1.13 -2.74 5.40
C GLU A 217 -2.07 -3.44 4.39
N LEU A 218 -1.79 -3.29 3.10
CA LEU A 218 -2.60 -3.84 2.02
C LEU A 218 -1.83 -4.94 1.28
N ASP A 219 -2.43 -6.13 1.20
CA ASP A 219 -1.84 -7.33 0.57
C ASP A 219 -1.31 -7.07 -0.86
N ASP A 220 -2.04 -6.26 -1.65
CA ASP A 220 -1.79 -6.03 -3.08
C ASP A 220 -0.73 -4.95 -3.38
N LEU A 221 -0.18 -4.27 -2.36
CA LEU A 221 0.88 -3.29 -2.54
C LEU A 221 2.18 -3.97 -2.95
N THR A 222 2.78 -3.49 -4.03
CA THR A 222 4.01 -4.06 -4.61
C THR A 222 5.25 -3.29 -4.16
N VAL A 223 6.37 -3.99 -3.93
CA VAL A 223 7.67 -3.42 -3.57
C VAL A 223 8.05 -2.21 -4.44
N GLY A 224 8.00 -2.37 -5.76
CA GLY A 224 8.37 -1.30 -6.68
C GLY A 224 7.40 -0.12 -6.65
N GLY A 225 6.14 -0.34 -6.29
CA GLY A 225 5.16 0.73 -6.09
C GLY A 225 5.44 1.54 -4.83
N LEU A 226 5.81 0.86 -3.74
CA LEU A 226 6.15 1.49 -2.46
C LEU A 226 7.46 2.28 -2.54
N ILE A 227 8.47 1.75 -3.23
CA ILE A 227 9.75 2.44 -3.44
C ILE A 227 9.57 3.66 -4.35
N ASN A 228 8.98 3.47 -5.53
CA ASN A 228 8.90 4.55 -6.53
C ASN A 228 7.80 5.58 -6.22
N GLY A 229 6.80 5.23 -5.42
CA GLY A 229 5.67 6.09 -5.09
C GLY A 229 5.79 6.60 -3.66
N PHE A 230 5.10 5.90 -2.77
CA PHE A 230 5.06 6.19 -1.35
C PHE A 230 4.75 4.89 -0.61
N GLY A 231 5.43 4.64 0.50
CA GLY A 231 5.19 3.47 1.34
C GLY A 231 5.37 3.82 2.80
N ILE A 232 4.26 3.81 3.54
CA ILE A 232 4.18 4.07 4.98
C ILE A 232 3.40 2.93 5.65
N GLU A 233 3.70 2.75 6.94
CA GLU A 233 3.07 1.80 7.85
C GLU A 233 3.31 2.29 9.29
N THR A 234 2.57 1.80 10.27
CA THR A 234 2.63 2.23 11.68
C THR A 234 3.99 2.12 12.38
N SER A 235 4.92 1.31 11.89
CA SER A 235 6.33 1.24 12.34
C SER A 235 7.22 2.34 11.75
N SER A 236 6.69 3.17 10.84
CA SER A 236 7.46 4.20 10.14
C SER A 236 7.94 5.32 11.06
N HIS A 237 7.30 5.52 12.22
CA HIS A 237 7.80 6.45 13.24
C HIS A 237 9.20 6.05 13.78
N LYS A 238 9.51 4.75 13.71
CA LYS A 238 10.77 4.14 14.14
C LYS A 238 11.75 3.95 12.99
N TYR A 239 11.30 3.40 11.86
CA TYR A 239 12.17 3.03 10.73
C TYR A 239 12.13 4.01 9.55
N GLY A 240 11.28 5.03 9.60
CA GLY A 240 10.98 5.90 8.47
C GLY A 240 10.11 5.20 7.42
N LEU A 241 10.09 5.74 6.20
CA LEU A 241 9.32 5.18 5.08
C LEU A 241 9.92 3.89 4.54
N PHE A 242 9.13 3.13 3.77
CA PHE A 242 9.51 1.85 3.19
C PHE A 242 10.85 1.92 2.43
N GLN A 243 11.07 2.98 1.65
CA GLN A 243 12.34 3.17 0.94
C GLN A 243 13.56 3.34 1.86
N HIS A 244 13.39 3.86 3.08
CA HIS A 244 14.52 4.04 4.00
C HIS A 244 15.03 2.69 4.54
N THR A 245 14.19 1.65 4.48
CA THR A 245 14.57 0.28 4.82
C THR A 245 15.28 -0.44 3.68
N CYS A 246 15.35 0.16 2.48
CA CYS A 246 16.07 -0.40 1.35
C CYS A 246 17.57 -0.09 1.47
N THR A 247 18.41 -1.07 1.12
CA THR A 247 19.87 -0.97 1.21
C THR A 247 20.55 -0.94 -0.15
N ALA A 248 19.90 -1.47 -1.18
CA ALA A 248 20.38 -1.42 -2.56
C ALA A 248 19.23 -1.56 -3.56
N PHE A 249 19.47 -1.08 -4.78
CA PHE A 249 18.58 -1.25 -5.93
C PHE A 249 19.34 -1.77 -7.15
N GLU A 250 18.63 -2.49 -7.99
CA GLU A 250 19.06 -2.81 -9.35
C GLU A 250 18.05 -2.22 -10.34
N ILE A 251 18.54 -1.45 -11.30
CA ILE A 251 17.72 -0.66 -12.21
C ILE A 251 18.19 -0.83 -13.65
N VAL A 252 17.25 -0.97 -14.58
CA VAL A 252 17.52 -0.88 -16.01
C VAL A 252 17.27 0.55 -16.48
N LEU A 253 18.32 1.21 -16.93
CA LEU A 253 18.30 2.59 -17.41
C LEU A 253 17.60 2.70 -18.78
N PRO A 254 17.23 3.91 -19.23
CA PRO A 254 16.48 4.10 -20.48
C PRO A 254 17.25 3.72 -21.75
N ASN A 255 18.58 3.67 -21.68
CA ASN A 255 19.45 3.17 -22.74
C ASN A 255 19.54 1.61 -22.76
N GLY A 256 18.99 0.96 -21.73
CA GLY A 256 19.01 -0.49 -21.56
C GLY A 256 20.17 -1.02 -20.71
N ASP A 257 21.01 -0.17 -20.12
CA ASP A 257 22.07 -0.62 -19.21
C ASP A 257 21.50 -1.02 -17.85
N VAL A 258 22.10 -2.02 -17.21
CA VAL A 258 21.75 -2.45 -15.85
C VAL A 258 22.74 -1.83 -14.89
N VAL A 259 22.23 -1.13 -13.87
CA VAL A 259 23.05 -0.51 -12.83
C VAL A 259 22.60 -1.02 -11.47
N TYR A 260 23.57 -1.43 -10.67
CA TYR A 260 23.40 -1.65 -9.24
C TYR A 260 23.81 -0.39 -8.49
N CYS A 261 23.02 0.02 -7.52
CA CYS A 261 23.32 1.16 -6.68
C CYS A 261 22.96 0.92 -5.22
N ASP A 262 23.84 1.35 -4.33
CA ASP A 262 23.69 1.36 -2.88
C ASP A 262 24.34 2.64 -2.31
N LYS A 263 24.63 2.67 -1.01
CA LYS A 263 25.27 3.84 -0.37
C LYS A 263 26.74 4.06 -0.78
N ASP A 264 27.43 3.04 -1.28
CA ASP A 264 28.86 3.03 -1.59
C ASP A 264 29.11 3.01 -3.11
N HIS A 265 28.12 2.55 -3.90
CA HIS A 265 28.14 2.38 -5.34
C HIS A 265 26.98 3.17 -5.97
N GLU A 266 27.29 4.16 -6.80
CA GLU A 266 26.28 5.05 -7.41
C GLU A 266 25.30 5.67 -6.38
N PRO A 267 25.80 6.33 -5.31
CA PRO A 267 24.96 6.84 -4.22
C PRO A 267 23.93 7.88 -4.67
N ASP A 268 24.29 8.72 -5.65
CA ASP A 268 23.39 9.70 -6.26
C ASP A 268 22.16 9.01 -6.91
N LEU A 269 22.40 7.87 -7.59
CA LEU A 269 21.33 7.08 -8.21
C LEU A 269 20.49 6.38 -7.15
N PHE A 270 21.13 5.76 -6.16
CA PHE A 270 20.45 5.08 -5.05
C PHE A 270 19.45 6.00 -4.35
N ALA A 271 19.84 7.24 -4.09
CA ALA A 271 19.02 8.20 -3.37
C ALA A 271 17.90 8.88 -4.19
N THR A 272 17.98 8.83 -5.52
CA THR A 272 16.99 9.45 -6.42
C THR A 272 15.95 8.47 -6.94
N ILE A 273 16.13 7.16 -6.72
CA ILE A 273 15.13 6.13 -7.08
C ILE A 273 13.83 6.27 -6.29
N PRO A 274 13.86 6.46 -4.95
CA PRO A 274 12.63 6.66 -4.19
C PRO A 274 11.84 7.87 -4.69
N TRP A 275 10.50 7.78 -4.66
CA TRP A 275 9.60 8.83 -5.17
C TRP A 275 9.77 9.20 -6.65
N SER A 276 10.65 8.53 -7.39
CA SER A 276 10.89 8.84 -8.80
C SER A 276 9.72 8.46 -9.71
N HIS A 277 8.73 7.71 -9.21
CA HIS A 277 7.68 7.10 -10.01
C HIS A 277 8.21 6.28 -11.20
N GLY A 278 9.44 5.76 -11.16
CA GLY A 278 10.07 5.09 -12.30
C GLY A 278 10.35 6.04 -13.47
N THR A 279 10.78 7.27 -13.15
CA THR A 279 11.21 8.28 -14.14
C THR A 279 12.73 8.35 -14.30
N ILE A 280 13.49 7.69 -13.42
CA ILE A 280 14.94 7.49 -13.55
C ILE A 280 15.24 6.24 -14.39
N GLY A 281 14.53 5.14 -14.11
CA GLY A 281 14.70 3.88 -14.81
C GLY A 281 13.70 2.84 -14.33
N PHE A 282 13.91 1.60 -14.76
CA PHE A 282 13.06 0.46 -14.49
C PHE A 282 13.65 -0.36 -13.34
N LEU A 283 13.12 -0.21 -12.13
CA LEU A 283 13.52 -1.02 -10.98
C LEU A 283 13.28 -2.51 -11.30
N VAL A 284 14.29 -3.35 -11.09
CA VAL A 284 14.21 -4.80 -11.33
C VAL A 284 14.53 -5.63 -10.08
N ALA A 285 15.28 -5.10 -9.12
CA ALA A 285 15.43 -5.69 -7.79
C ALA A 285 15.64 -4.63 -6.70
N ALA A 286 15.30 -4.98 -5.46
CA ALA A 286 15.59 -4.20 -4.27
C ALA A 286 16.05 -5.12 -3.12
N GLU A 287 17.00 -4.63 -2.31
CA GLU A 287 17.44 -5.25 -1.06
C GLU A 287 16.82 -4.52 0.12
N ILE A 288 16.06 -5.21 0.97
CA ILE A 288 15.23 -4.61 2.03
C ILE A 288 15.59 -5.23 3.38
N LYS A 289 15.76 -4.39 4.41
CA LYS A 289 16.08 -4.84 5.77
C LYS A 289 14.96 -5.66 6.41
N LEU A 290 15.38 -6.70 7.12
CA LEU A 290 14.54 -7.60 7.88
C LEU A 290 14.65 -7.34 9.38
N ILE A 291 13.65 -7.82 10.11
CA ILE A 291 13.65 -7.96 11.57
C ILE A 291 13.12 -9.35 11.93
N ARG A 292 13.45 -9.82 13.14
CA ARG A 292 12.89 -11.07 13.65
C ARG A 292 11.38 -10.92 13.85
N ALA A 293 10.62 -11.82 13.21
CA ALA A 293 9.19 -11.88 13.39
C ALA A 293 8.85 -12.47 14.76
N LYS A 294 7.86 -11.87 15.45
CA LYS A 294 7.16 -12.50 16.57
C LYS A 294 5.75 -12.90 16.12
N PRO A 295 5.16 -13.98 16.66
CA PRO A 295 3.88 -14.49 16.19
C PRO A 295 2.69 -13.55 16.43
N TYR A 296 2.80 -12.61 17.38
CA TYR A 296 1.71 -11.73 17.75
C TYR A 296 2.14 -10.26 17.85
N VAL A 297 1.16 -9.37 17.78
CA VAL A 297 1.25 -7.96 18.16
C VAL A 297 0.26 -7.71 19.28
N GLN A 298 0.74 -7.24 20.43
CA GLN A 298 -0.11 -6.70 21.48
C GLN A 298 -0.49 -5.28 21.10
N ILE A 299 -1.78 -4.98 21.03
CA ILE A 299 -2.32 -3.64 20.78
C ILE A 299 -3.02 -3.14 22.02
N GLU A 300 -2.67 -1.92 22.43
CA GLU A 300 -3.40 -1.12 23.40
C GLU A 300 -4.23 -0.07 22.65
N TYR A 301 -5.52 0.05 23.00
CA TYR A 301 -6.45 1.01 22.41
C TYR A 301 -6.76 2.13 23.42
N ILE A 302 -6.42 3.36 23.07
CA ILE A 302 -6.55 4.55 23.89
C ILE A 302 -7.61 5.47 23.27
N PRO A 303 -8.87 5.40 23.72
CA PRO A 303 -9.91 6.31 23.24
C PRO A 303 -9.66 7.73 23.75
N CYS A 304 -9.73 8.69 22.83
CA CYS A 304 -9.58 10.12 23.09
C CYS A 304 -10.91 10.82 22.75
N HIS A 305 -11.30 11.81 23.56
CA HIS A 305 -12.60 12.49 23.45
C HIS A 305 -12.48 14.00 23.20
N THR A 306 -11.25 14.51 23.07
CA THR A 306 -10.99 15.86 22.57
C THR A 306 -9.86 15.84 21.53
N GLN A 307 -9.89 16.77 20.58
CA GLN A 307 -8.83 16.91 19.56
C GLN A 307 -7.44 17.08 20.20
N GLN A 308 -7.38 17.83 21.30
CA GLN A 308 -6.13 18.07 22.02
C GLN A 308 -5.57 16.77 22.62
N GLU A 309 -6.43 15.95 23.23
CA GLU A 309 -6.04 14.65 23.77
C GLU A 309 -5.56 13.69 22.68
N CYS A 310 -6.29 13.61 21.55
CA CYS A 310 -5.87 12.84 20.37
C CYS A 310 -4.43 13.19 19.96
N VAL A 311 -4.18 14.47 19.69
CA VAL A 311 -2.87 14.96 19.23
C VAL A 311 -1.78 14.69 20.26
N GLU A 312 -2.01 14.98 21.55
CA GLU A 312 -1.00 14.79 22.60
C GLU A 312 -0.63 13.32 22.84
N VAL A 313 -1.63 12.44 22.89
CA VAL A 313 -1.41 11.00 23.11
C VAL A 313 -0.72 10.39 21.89
N PHE A 314 -1.20 10.71 20.70
CA PHE A 314 -0.62 10.21 19.44
C PHE A 314 0.82 10.68 19.25
N GLU A 315 1.10 11.96 19.46
CA GLU A 315 2.45 12.51 19.35
C GLU A 315 3.40 11.86 20.36
N ARG A 316 2.98 11.76 21.63
CA ARG A 316 3.79 11.10 22.67
C ARG A 316 4.11 9.66 22.32
N ALA A 317 3.12 8.90 21.85
CA ALA A 317 3.31 7.52 21.43
C ALA A 317 4.25 7.41 20.23
N SER A 318 4.10 8.30 19.25
CA SER A 318 4.89 8.33 18.01
C SER A 318 6.35 8.72 18.23
N ARG A 319 6.65 9.50 19.28
CA ARG A 319 8.02 9.87 19.66
C ARG A 319 8.73 8.75 20.44
N ASP A 320 8.00 7.81 21.04
CA ASP A 320 8.55 6.71 21.83
C ASP A 320 8.92 5.48 20.96
N ASN A 321 10.21 5.33 20.67
CA ASN A 321 10.76 4.18 19.92
C ASN A 321 10.65 2.82 20.66
N GLY A 322 10.23 2.82 21.92
CA GLY A 322 9.84 1.63 22.67
C GLY A 322 8.52 1.02 22.19
N ASN A 323 7.76 1.75 21.38
CA ASN A 323 6.61 1.23 20.64
C ASN A 323 7.09 0.67 19.30
N ASP A 324 6.61 -0.51 18.92
CA ASP A 324 6.94 -1.08 17.61
C ASP A 324 6.04 -0.50 16.51
N PHE A 325 4.81 -0.14 16.88
CA PHE A 325 3.79 0.34 15.98
C PHE A 325 2.94 1.42 16.65
N VAL A 326 2.60 2.48 15.91
CA VAL A 326 1.69 3.54 16.37
C VAL A 326 0.78 3.97 15.22
N GLU A 327 -0.51 4.07 15.47
CA GLU A 327 -1.49 4.67 14.54
C GLU A 327 -2.65 5.29 15.31
N GLU A 328 -3.38 6.20 14.67
CA GLU A 328 -4.64 6.69 15.19
C GLU A 328 -5.73 6.67 14.12
N LEU A 329 -6.95 6.30 14.53
CA LEU A 329 -8.16 6.50 13.73
C LEU A 329 -9.01 7.58 14.39
N MET A 330 -9.15 8.73 13.74
CA MET A 330 -10.07 9.78 14.18
C MET A 330 -11.45 9.58 13.53
N TYR A 331 -12.53 9.66 14.31
CA TYR A 331 -13.91 9.44 13.87
C TYR A 331 -14.75 10.72 13.85
N SER A 332 -14.27 11.77 14.51
CA SER A 332 -14.75 13.14 14.39
C SER A 332 -13.58 14.10 14.60
N LYS A 333 -13.84 15.41 14.60
CA LYS A 333 -12.81 16.41 14.89
C LYS A 333 -12.23 16.25 16.31
N GLU A 334 -13.05 15.72 17.22
CA GLU A 334 -12.77 15.64 18.65
C GLU A 334 -12.46 14.22 19.13
N MET A 335 -12.94 13.18 18.44
CA MET A 335 -12.86 11.80 18.92
C MET A 335 -11.99 10.94 18.03
N GLY A 336 -11.09 10.19 18.66
CA GLY A 336 -10.19 9.27 17.98
C GLY A 336 -9.76 8.12 18.91
N VAL A 337 -9.11 7.12 18.33
CA VAL A 337 -8.51 6.02 19.10
C VAL A 337 -7.07 5.88 18.66
N VAL A 338 -6.16 6.18 19.58
CA VAL A 338 -4.72 5.92 19.41
C VAL A 338 -4.46 4.45 19.72
N MET A 339 -3.73 3.79 18.83
CA MET A 339 -3.35 2.39 18.95
C MET A 339 -1.84 2.29 19.07
N ILE A 340 -1.39 1.61 20.13
CA ILE A 340 0.03 1.36 20.38
C ILE A 340 0.27 -0.14 20.29
N GLY A 341 1.16 -0.55 19.39
CA GLY A 341 1.50 -1.95 19.14
C GLY A 341 2.89 -2.32 19.62
N LYS A 342 3.02 -3.51 20.22
CA LYS A 342 4.29 -4.14 20.59
C LYS A 342 4.35 -5.59 20.11
N LEU A 343 5.47 -5.99 19.53
CA LEU A 343 5.71 -7.36 19.09
C LEU A 343 5.76 -8.30 20.31
N ALA A 344 4.95 -9.36 20.29
CA ALA A 344 4.79 -10.32 21.39
C ALA A 344 5.06 -11.77 20.95
N SER A 345 5.83 -12.51 21.76
CA SER A 345 6.19 -13.92 21.50
C SER A 345 5.07 -14.91 21.83
N SER A 346 4.15 -14.53 22.71
CA SER A 346 3.06 -15.39 23.16
C SER A 346 1.88 -14.55 23.64
N VAL A 347 0.71 -15.18 23.75
CA VAL A 347 -0.49 -14.56 24.33
C VAL A 347 -0.59 -15.00 25.79
N PRO A 348 -0.54 -14.07 26.77
CA PRO A 348 -0.69 -14.41 28.18
C PRO A 348 -2.02 -15.11 28.49
N LYS A 349 -2.02 -15.97 29.50
CA LYS A 349 -3.24 -16.67 29.92
C LYS A 349 -4.29 -15.64 30.41
N GLY A 350 -5.49 -15.70 29.83
CA GLY A 350 -6.57 -14.76 30.13
C GLY A 350 -6.57 -13.48 29.28
N ALA A 351 -5.54 -13.25 28.45
CA ALA A 351 -5.54 -12.15 27.50
C ALA A 351 -6.45 -12.43 26.29
N THR A 352 -6.96 -11.36 25.66
CA THR A 352 -7.86 -11.46 24.51
C THR A 352 -7.06 -11.65 23.22
N LEU A 353 -7.17 -12.84 22.60
CA LEU A 353 -6.67 -13.09 21.25
C LEU A 353 -7.71 -12.65 20.19
N ASN A 354 -7.36 -11.65 19.40
CA ASN A 354 -8.18 -11.12 18.32
C ASN A 354 -7.67 -11.57 16.93
N VAL A 355 -8.31 -12.59 16.36
CA VAL A 355 -8.03 -13.05 14.98
C VAL A 355 -8.93 -12.30 14.00
N LEU A 356 -8.39 -11.26 13.35
CA LEU A 356 -9.12 -10.37 12.42
C LEU A 356 -9.53 -11.08 11.12
N SER A 357 -8.76 -12.08 10.69
CA SER A 357 -8.98 -12.83 9.45
C SER A 357 -10.28 -13.66 9.44
N ARG A 358 -11.00 -13.76 10.56
CA ARG A 358 -12.32 -14.41 10.62
C ARG A 358 -13.37 -13.57 9.88
N TRP A 359 -13.98 -14.15 8.84
CA TRP A 359 -14.90 -13.46 7.93
C TRP A 359 -16.08 -12.75 8.62
N TYR A 360 -16.58 -13.30 9.74
CA TYR A 360 -17.73 -12.74 10.46
C TYR A 360 -17.36 -11.58 11.40
N LYS A 361 -16.08 -11.29 11.65
CA LYS A 361 -15.69 -10.18 12.52
C LYS A 361 -16.03 -8.83 11.90
N PRO A 362 -16.31 -7.80 12.71
CA PRO A 362 -16.42 -6.43 12.20
C PRO A 362 -15.16 -6.01 11.44
N TRP A 363 -15.28 -5.11 10.47
CA TRP A 363 -14.12 -4.45 9.88
C TRP A 363 -13.28 -3.75 10.95
N PHE A 364 -11.96 -3.68 10.74
CA PHE A 364 -11.01 -3.24 11.77
C PHE A 364 -11.35 -1.84 12.29
N PHE A 365 -11.58 -0.87 11.40
CA PHE A 365 -11.96 0.48 11.81
C PHE A 365 -13.28 0.54 12.60
N THR A 366 -14.24 -0.36 12.37
CA THR A 366 -15.46 -0.37 13.21
C THR A 366 -15.25 -1.07 14.55
N HIS A 367 -14.36 -2.08 14.60
CA HIS A 367 -13.91 -2.67 15.85
C HIS A 367 -13.21 -1.62 16.72
N VAL A 368 -12.30 -0.85 16.14
CA VAL A 368 -11.61 0.27 16.80
C VAL A 368 -12.60 1.32 17.32
N ALA A 369 -13.58 1.72 16.51
CA ALA A 369 -14.63 2.67 16.91
C ALA A 369 -15.42 2.22 18.15
N SER A 370 -15.50 0.91 18.42
CA SER A 370 -16.23 0.40 19.58
C SER A 370 -15.58 0.77 20.91
N PHE A 371 -14.27 1.06 20.93
CA PHE A 371 -13.55 1.46 22.14
C PHE A 371 -13.93 2.87 22.61
N LEU A 372 -14.43 3.74 21.73
CA LEU A 372 -14.97 5.07 22.09
C LEU A 372 -16.21 5.00 22.99
N LYS A 373 -16.90 3.85 23.05
CA LYS A 373 -18.08 3.65 23.91
C LYS A 373 -17.72 3.17 25.31
N ARG A 374 -16.44 2.97 25.61
CA ARG A 374 -16.00 2.53 26.93
C ARG A 374 -16.15 3.68 27.94
N PRO A 375 -16.48 3.38 29.21
CA PRO A 375 -16.58 4.40 30.24
C PRO A 375 -15.26 5.15 30.42
N ALA A 376 -15.33 6.46 30.62
CA ALA A 376 -14.16 7.27 30.95
C ALA A 376 -13.47 6.74 32.23
N GLY A 377 -12.14 6.68 32.22
CA GLY A 377 -11.34 6.13 33.33
C GLY A 377 -11.29 4.61 33.41
N ALA A 378 -11.96 3.87 32.51
CA ALA A 378 -11.75 2.43 32.38
C ALA A 378 -10.31 2.16 31.90
N PRO A 379 -9.66 1.06 32.33
CA PRO A 379 -8.37 0.68 31.80
C PRO A 379 -8.41 0.55 30.28
N HIS A 380 -7.33 0.95 29.62
CA HIS A 380 -7.18 0.78 28.17
C HIS A 380 -7.38 -0.68 27.80
N ALA A 381 -8.10 -0.91 26.71
CA ALA A 381 -8.31 -2.26 26.22
C ALA A 381 -7.01 -2.77 25.59
N VAL A 382 -6.67 -4.02 25.88
CA VAL A 382 -5.50 -4.69 25.30
C VAL A 382 -5.92 -5.97 24.60
N GLU A 383 -5.49 -6.13 23.36
CA GLU A 383 -5.72 -7.34 22.56
C GLU A 383 -4.40 -7.83 21.95
N TYR A 384 -4.34 -9.13 21.65
CA TYR A 384 -3.23 -9.74 20.93
C TYR A 384 -3.73 -10.17 19.55
N LEU A 385 -3.08 -9.71 18.50
CA LEU A 385 -3.40 -10.05 17.11
C LEU A 385 -2.30 -10.95 16.55
N PRO A 386 -2.62 -11.99 15.76
CA PRO A 386 -1.61 -12.67 14.95
C PRO A 386 -0.86 -11.65 14.08
N LEU A 387 0.47 -11.77 13.96
CA LEU A 387 1.30 -10.78 13.26
C LEU A 387 0.81 -10.48 11.84
N ARG A 388 0.47 -11.52 11.07
CA ARG A 388 -0.04 -11.33 9.70
C ARG A 388 -1.43 -10.70 9.67
N ASP A 389 -2.28 -10.96 10.67
CA ASP A 389 -3.58 -10.30 10.80
C ASP A 389 -3.41 -8.81 11.11
N TYR A 390 -2.39 -8.45 11.91
CA TYR A 390 -2.06 -7.05 12.20
C TYR A 390 -1.59 -6.30 10.96
N TYR A 391 -0.63 -6.86 10.22
CA TYR A 391 -0.15 -6.23 9.00
C TYR A 391 -1.29 -6.00 8.00
N HIS A 392 -2.17 -6.98 7.79
CA HIS A 392 -3.21 -6.87 6.75
C HIS A 392 -4.57 -6.36 7.27
N ARG A 393 -4.58 -5.69 8.43
CA ARG A 393 -5.81 -5.30 9.14
C ARG A 393 -6.73 -4.38 8.33
N HIS A 394 -6.18 -3.56 7.42
CA HIS A 394 -6.95 -2.66 6.55
C HIS A 394 -7.34 -3.29 5.20
N THR A 395 -6.80 -4.46 4.84
CA THR A 395 -7.03 -5.08 3.51
C THR A 395 -8.52 -5.37 3.26
N ARG A 396 -9.22 -5.95 4.25
CA ARG A 396 -10.62 -6.38 4.09
C ARG A 396 -11.59 -5.20 3.92
N SER A 397 -11.27 -4.04 4.50
CA SER A 397 -12.14 -2.87 4.40
C SER A 397 -11.60 -1.77 3.50
N ILE A 398 -10.42 -1.97 2.90
CA ILE A 398 -9.68 -0.94 2.17
C ILE A 398 -9.65 0.33 3.03
N PHE A 399 -9.05 0.20 4.21
CA PHE A 399 -9.23 1.11 5.36
C PHE A 399 -10.68 1.17 5.84
N TRP A 400 -11.57 1.85 5.12
CA TRP A 400 -13.03 1.90 5.29
C TRP A 400 -13.81 2.20 4.01
N GLU A 401 -13.16 2.37 2.86
CA GLU A 401 -13.82 2.76 1.60
C GLU A 401 -14.89 1.77 1.16
N ILE A 402 -14.76 0.50 1.55
CA ILE A 402 -15.76 -0.51 1.24
C ILE A 402 -17.13 -0.18 1.85
N GLN A 403 -17.19 0.65 2.90
CA GLN A 403 -18.45 1.09 3.49
C GLN A 403 -19.27 1.96 2.53
N ASP A 404 -18.62 2.79 1.72
CA ASP A 404 -19.31 3.63 0.74
C ASP A 404 -19.83 2.81 -0.45
N ILE A 405 -19.21 1.66 -0.71
CA ILE A 405 -19.62 0.72 -1.76
C ILE A 405 -20.71 -0.24 -1.25
N VAL A 406 -20.51 -0.81 -0.06
CA VAL A 406 -21.40 -1.79 0.59
C VAL A 406 -21.74 -1.30 2.01
N PRO A 407 -22.67 -0.34 2.18
CA PRO A 407 -22.98 0.24 3.48
C PRO A 407 -23.43 -0.79 4.53
N SER A 408 -24.17 -1.82 4.09
CA SER A 408 -24.64 -2.90 4.95
C SER A 408 -23.55 -3.91 5.33
N GLY A 409 -22.34 -3.80 4.78
CA GLY A 409 -21.29 -4.81 4.84
C GLY A 409 -20.84 -5.19 6.25
N ASN A 410 -20.99 -4.27 7.21
CA ASN A 410 -20.63 -4.50 8.60
C ASN A 410 -21.81 -4.91 9.50
N SER A 411 -23.02 -5.00 8.95
CA SER A 411 -24.21 -5.49 9.67
C SER A 411 -24.03 -6.96 10.08
N TRP A 412 -24.62 -7.37 11.20
CA TRP A 412 -24.46 -8.74 11.71
C TRP A 412 -24.90 -9.79 10.67
N TRP A 413 -26.04 -9.60 9.99
CA TRP A 413 -26.54 -10.55 9.01
C TRP A 413 -25.62 -10.64 7.78
N TYR A 414 -25.09 -9.51 7.31
CA TYR A 414 -24.17 -9.50 6.18
C TYR A 414 -22.88 -10.23 6.54
N ARG A 415 -22.31 -9.95 7.72
CA ARG A 415 -21.08 -10.58 8.19
C ARG A 415 -21.19 -12.10 8.35
N TYR A 416 -22.34 -12.59 8.82
CA TYR A 416 -22.53 -14.03 9.05
C TYR A 416 -22.94 -14.79 7.78
N PHE A 417 -23.76 -14.20 6.90
CA PHE A 417 -24.34 -14.91 5.77
C PHE A 417 -23.72 -14.56 4.41
N ILE A 418 -23.03 -13.42 4.29
CA ILE A 418 -22.55 -12.91 3.00
C ILE A 418 -21.03 -12.65 3.00
N ALA A 419 -20.45 -12.09 4.06
CA ALA A 419 -19.04 -11.65 4.06
C ALA A 419 -18.01 -12.78 3.85
N TRP A 420 -18.42 -14.05 3.94
CA TRP A 420 -17.57 -15.18 3.54
C TRP A 420 -17.27 -15.20 2.03
N ILE A 421 -18.07 -14.50 1.21
CA ILE A 421 -17.81 -14.21 -0.21
C ILE A 421 -16.62 -13.24 -0.39
N GLY A 422 -16.02 -12.78 0.71
CA GLY A 422 -14.87 -11.89 0.65
C GLY A 422 -15.25 -10.50 0.18
N THR A 423 -14.23 -9.71 -0.11
CA THR A 423 -14.37 -8.28 -0.40
C THR A 423 -14.07 -7.99 -1.86
N PRO A 424 -14.87 -7.13 -2.50
CA PRO A 424 -14.55 -6.60 -3.82
C PRO A 424 -13.11 -6.08 -3.90
N LYS A 425 -12.31 -6.62 -4.83
CA LYS A 425 -10.97 -6.09 -5.11
C LYS A 425 -11.06 -4.73 -5.78
N ILE A 426 -10.15 -3.83 -5.40
CA ILE A 426 -10.02 -2.49 -5.98
C ILE A 426 -9.89 -2.56 -7.50
N SER A 427 -9.10 -3.51 -8.00
CA SER A 427 -8.85 -3.72 -9.43
C SER A 427 -10.13 -4.00 -10.23
N ILE A 428 -11.01 -4.86 -9.70
CA ILE A 428 -12.27 -5.24 -10.35
C ILE A 428 -13.32 -4.14 -10.18
N LEU A 429 -13.35 -3.47 -9.02
CA LEU A 429 -14.16 -2.27 -8.79
C LEU A 429 -13.87 -1.17 -9.82
N LYS A 430 -12.58 -0.91 -10.09
CA LYS A 430 -12.16 0.05 -11.12
C LYS A 430 -12.58 -0.38 -12.51
N MET A 431 -12.43 -1.67 -12.86
CA MET A 431 -12.86 -2.19 -14.16
C MET A 431 -14.37 -2.09 -14.40
N THR A 432 -15.17 -2.22 -13.34
CA THR A 432 -16.65 -2.22 -13.43
C THR A 432 -17.27 -0.84 -13.29
N THR A 433 -16.51 0.17 -12.83
CA THR A 433 -16.98 1.55 -12.72
C THR A 433 -16.85 2.28 -14.06
N THR A 434 -17.96 2.59 -14.73
CA THR A 434 -17.96 3.23 -16.05
C THR A 434 -18.92 4.43 -16.15
N GLY A 435 -18.73 5.29 -17.16
CA GLY A 435 -19.66 6.37 -17.50
C GLY A 435 -19.83 7.44 -16.42
N LYS A 436 -21.09 7.86 -16.17
CA LYS A 436 -21.43 8.91 -15.18
C LYS A 436 -20.99 8.55 -13.76
N LEU A 437 -21.00 7.26 -13.43
CA LEU A 437 -20.59 6.76 -12.11
C LEU A 437 -19.10 7.02 -11.87
N LYS A 438 -18.26 6.88 -12.91
CA LYS A 438 -16.83 7.19 -12.81
C LYS A 438 -16.59 8.67 -12.51
N VAL A 439 -17.27 9.58 -13.22
CA VAL A 439 -17.15 11.02 -12.98
C VAL A 439 -17.62 11.41 -11.58
N LEU A 440 -18.71 10.80 -11.10
CA LEU A 440 -19.21 11.05 -9.74
C LEU A 440 -18.20 10.61 -8.69
N TRP A 441 -17.63 9.41 -8.83
CA TRP A 441 -16.56 8.94 -7.93
C TRP A 441 -15.32 9.83 -8.02
N GLU A 442 -14.87 10.20 -9.21
CA GLU A 442 -13.69 11.06 -9.38
C GLU A 442 -13.85 12.48 -8.83
N THR A 443 -15.08 12.99 -8.68
CA THR A 443 -15.34 14.38 -8.27
C THR A 443 -15.99 14.52 -6.90
N LYS A 444 -16.55 13.45 -6.35
CA LYS A 444 -17.23 13.45 -5.05
C LYS A 444 -16.54 12.57 -4.01
N HIS A 445 -15.49 11.85 -4.40
CA HIS A 445 -14.69 11.04 -3.51
C HIS A 445 -13.28 11.63 -3.42
N VAL A 446 -12.69 11.62 -2.22
CA VAL A 446 -11.29 11.98 -2.00
C VAL A 446 -10.53 10.76 -1.52
N ALA A 447 -9.34 10.57 -2.05
CA ALA A 447 -8.35 9.65 -1.54
C ALA A 447 -7.03 10.41 -1.50
N GLN A 448 -6.75 11.01 -0.35
CA GLN A 448 -5.63 11.92 -0.14
C GLN A 448 -4.80 11.47 1.06
N ASP A 449 -3.50 11.36 0.85
CA ASP A 449 -2.50 11.15 1.89
C ASP A 449 -1.57 12.36 1.88
N LEU A 450 -1.51 13.02 3.03
CA LEU A 450 -0.94 14.35 3.19
C LEU A 450 -0.01 14.31 4.39
N LEU A 451 1.28 14.36 4.08
CA LEU A 451 2.37 14.23 5.01
C LEU A 451 2.69 15.60 5.57
N VAL A 452 2.35 15.83 6.84
CA VAL A 452 2.58 17.12 7.50
C VAL A 452 3.50 16.94 8.70
N PRO A 453 4.29 17.95 9.10
CA PRO A 453 5.01 17.90 10.37
C PRO A 453 4.05 17.62 11.53
N ILE A 454 4.46 16.75 12.47
CA ILE A 454 3.59 16.41 13.60
C ILE A 454 3.24 17.64 14.46
N SER A 455 4.13 18.63 14.49
CA SER A 455 3.93 19.91 15.18
C SER A 455 2.77 20.74 14.63
N THR A 456 2.39 20.55 13.36
CA THR A 456 1.25 21.23 12.73
C THR A 456 0.02 20.33 12.65
N LEU A 457 0.02 19.15 13.27
CA LEU A 457 -1.06 18.16 13.15
C LEU A 457 -2.43 18.75 13.52
N LYS A 458 -2.51 19.51 14.62
CA LYS A 458 -3.77 20.13 15.05
C LYS A 458 -4.35 21.08 14.00
N GLU A 459 -3.50 21.96 13.44
CA GLU A 459 -3.88 22.92 12.40
C GLU A 459 -4.29 22.20 11.11
N SER A 460 -3.58 21.12 10.76
CA SER A 460 -3.94 20.25 9.65
C SER A 460 -5.33 19.63 9.85
N LEU A 461 -5.61 19.06 11.03
CA LEU A 461 -6.91 18.46 11.33
C LEU A 461 -8.05 19.49 11.25
N ASP A 462 -7.82 20.72 11.71
CA ASP A 462 -8.79 21.81 11.59
C ASP A 462 -9.11 22.12 10.12
N LEU A 463 -8.08 22.25 9.27
CA LEU A 463 -8.28 22.51 7.85
C LEU A 463 -9.01 21.36 7.14
N PHE A 464 -8.64 20.11 7.45
CA PHE A 464 -9.21 18.94 6.79
C PHE A 464 -10.68 18.75 7.19
N HIS A 465 -11.01 19.02 8.45
CA HIS A 465 -12.40 19.06 8.89
C HIS A 465 -13.19 20.12 8.12
N ASP A 466 -12.65 21.34 8.00
CA ASP A 466 -13.31 22.45 7.34
C ASP A 466 -13.52 22.24 5.83
N GLU A 467 -12.51 21.71 5.12
CA GLU A 467 -12.56 21.55 3.66
C GLU A 467 -13.18 20.22 3.22
N LEU A 468 -12.99 19.13 3.97
CA LEU A 468 -13.43 17.79 3.59
C LEU A 468 -14.56 17.24 4.48
N GLU A 469 -14.45 17.38 5.80
CA GLU A 469 -15.32 16.71 6.79
C GLU A 469 -15.48 15.20 6.49
N VAL A 470 -14.36 14.55 6.17
CA VAL A 470 -14.28 13.09 5.93
C VAL A 470 -13.82 12.41 7.21
N TYR A 471 -14.55 11.38 7.62
CA TYR A 471 -14.18 10.50 8.72
C TYR A 471 -14.54 9.04 8.40
N PRO A 472 -13.73 8.06 8.84
CA PRO A 472 -12.53 8.24 9.65
C PRO A 472 -11.35 8.94 8.93
N LEU A 473 -10.40 9.47 9.69
CA LEU A 473 -9.06 9.85 9.20
C LEU A 473 -8.05 8.83 9.71
N TRP A 474 -7.08 8.46 8.86
CA TRP A 474 -5.96 7.59 9.24
C TRP A 474 -4.76 8.48 9.57
N LEU A 475 -4.28 8.41 10.81
CA LEU A 475 -3.06 9.10 11.19
C LEU A 475 -1.95 8.08 11.36
N CYS A 476 -0.94 8.17 10.51
CA CYS A 476 0.19 7.26 10.50
C CYS A 476 1.50 8.04 10.66
N PRO A 477 2.23 7.88 11.78
CA PRO A 477 3.45 8.63 12.04
C PRO A 477 4.64 8.04 11.28
N MET A 478 5.50 8.92 10.77
CA MET A 478 6.71 8.55 10.04
C MET A 478 7.90 9.43 10.40
N ARG A 479 9.08 8.82 10.43
CA ARG A 479 10.33 9.57 10.56
C ARG A 479 10.90 9.91 9.19
N MET A 480 11.06 11.19 8.92
CA MET A 480 11.78 11.66 7.74
C MET A 480 13.28 11.64 8.05
N LEU A 481 13.93 10.54 7.65
CA LEU A 481 15.37 10.36 7.74
C LEU A 481 16.01 11.26 6.66
N SER A 482 16.44 12.46 7.05
CA SER A 482 17.13 13.46 6.19
C SER A 482 18.65 13.38 6.32
N PRO A 483 19.44 13.69 5.26
CA PRO A 483 20.89 13.47 5.19
C PRO A 483 21.63 13.73 6.51
N PRO A 484 22.68 12.95 6.82
CA PRO A 484 23.43 13.11 8.05
C PRO A 484 24.25 14.39 7.92
N LYS A 485 23.72 15.48 8.47
CA LYS A 485 24.42 16.53 9.19
C LYS A 485 23.37 17.28 9.99
N ASN A 486 23.45 17.14 11.31
CA ASN A 486 22.62 17.85 12.28
C ASN A 486 22.71 19.36 12.08
N LEU A 487 21.84 19.94 11.25
CA LEU A 487 21.76 21.39 11.02
C LEU A 487 21.35 22.17 12.27
N LEU A 488 20.72 21.52 13.26
CA LEU A 488 20.44 22.10 14.58
C LEU A 488 21.73 22.35 15.37
N ALA A 489 22.73 21.47 15.25
CA ALA A 489 24.02 21.63 15.91
C ALA A 489 24.87 22.75 15.27
N GLU A 490 24.73 23.00 13.96
CA GLU A 490 25.44 24.08 13.27
C GLU A 490 24.85 25.48 13.54
N ARG A 491 23.58 25.56 13.98
CA ARG A 491 22.92 26.83 14.36
C ARG A 491 23.05 27.19 15.84
N GLY A 492 23.69 26.33 16.64
CA GLY A 492 23.74 26.50 18.11
C GLY A 492 22.37 26.36 18.78
N GLU A 493 21.39 25.77 18.10
CA GLU A 493 20.03 25.58 18.59
C GLU A 493 19.91 24.21 19.26
N ALA A 494 19.49 24.20 20.52
CA ALA A 494 19.12 22.95 21.18
C ALA A 494 17.79 22.44 20.57
N PRO A 495 17.64 21.13 20.34
CA PRO A 495 16.38 20.57 19.85
C PRO A 495 15.24 20.96 20.79
N ALA A 496 14.13 21.45 20.23
CA ALA A 496 13.01 21.94 21.02
C ALA A 496 12.32 20.83 21.83
N VAL A 497 12.53 19.54 21.52
CA VAL A 497 12.00 18.41 22.29
C VAL A 497 12.92 17.18 22.21
N ALA A 498 13.21 16.62 23.40
CA ALA A 498 13.93 15.39 23.77
C ALA A 498 14.57 14.53 22.66
N VAL A 499 15.90 14.60 22.56
CA VAL A 499 16.70 13.39 22.35
C VAL A 499 16.47 12.50 23.58
N LEU A 500 15.67 11.44 23.43
CA LEU A 500 15.40 10.47 24.49
C LEU A 500 16.71 9.85 25.01
N ASN A 501 16.77 9.58 26.32
CA ASN A 501 17.93 9.05 27.07
C ASN A 501 18.81 8.10 26.24
N SER A 502 20.06 8.51 26.08
CA SER A 502 21.14 7.87 25.31
C SER A 502 21.66 6.56 25.90
N ASP A 503 21.14 6.12 27.05
CA ASP A 503 21.87 5.15 27.86
C ASP A 503 21.77 3.73 27.29
N GLU A 504 20.68 3.35 26.61
CA GLU A 504 20.59 2.14 25.77
C GLU A 504 19.42 2.23 24.74
N PRO A 505 19.59 2.81 23.55
CA PRO A 505 18.62 2.60 22.48
C PRO A 505 18.74 1.14 21.98
N ALA A 506 17.66 0.36 22.06
CA ALA A 506 17.59 -1.03 21.59
C ALA A 506 17.94 -1.21 20.10
N TYR A 507 17.99 -0.10 19.34
CA TYR A 507 18.48 -0.03 17.97
C TYR A 507 19.40 1.19 17.84
N PRO A 508 20.59 1.05 17.25
CA PRO A 508 21.46 2.20 16.99
C PRO A 508 20.72 3.22 16.11
N PRO A 509 20.87 4.53 16.34
CA PRO A 509 20.39 5.56 15.43
C PRO A 509 20.84 5.20 14.01
N GLN A 510 19.90 5.01 13.09
CA GLN A 510 20.27 4.74 11.71
C GLN A 510 20.86 6.02 11.14
N GLU A 511 22.13 5.97 10.73
CA GLU A 511 22.73 7.04 9.93
C GLU A 511 21.87 7.25 8.70
N VAL A 512 21.50 8.49 8.44
CA VAL A 512 20.75 8.79 7.25
C VAL A 512 21.68 8.62 6.05
N THR A 513 21.20 7.98 4.99
CA THR A 513 21.99 7.64 3.80
C THR A 513 21.60 8.45 2.57
N THR A 514 20.60 9.32 2.66
CA THR A 514 20.15 10.17 1.55
C THR A 514 21.11 11.36 1.39
N PRO A 515 21.77 11.56 0.24
CA PRO A 515 22.57 12.75 -0.05
C PRO A 515 21.72 14.00 -0.18
N THR A 516 22.31 15.15 0.17
CA THR A 516 21.72 16.48 -0.05
C THR A 516 21.35 16.66 -1.53
N GLY A 517 20.13 17.13 -1.81
CA GLY A 517 19.63 17.34 -3.18
C GLY A 517 18.71 16.24 -3.72
N SER A 518 18.59 15.09 -3.04
CA SER A 518 17.63 14.02 -3.38
C SER A 518 16.19 14.54 -3.34
N LEU A 519 15.19 13.78 -3.83
CA LEU A 519 13.76 14.05 -3.62
C LEU A 519 13.37 13.82 -2.14
N THR A 520 14.07 14.53 -1.27
CA THR A 520 14.04 14.48 0.17
C THR A 520 13.69 15.86 0.70
N PRO A 521 13.14 15.94 1.92
CA PRO A 521 12.84 17.20 2.58
C PRO A 521 13.98 18.22 2.56
N PRO A 522 13.71 19.52 2.35
CA PRO A 522 14.63 20.56 2.76
C PRO A 522 14.72 20.61 4.30
N PRO A 523 15.92 20.64 4.89
CA PRO A 523 16.09 20.78 6.35
C PRO A 523 16.16 22.25 6.83
N PRO A 524 15.90 22.58 8.13
CA PRO A 524 15.13 21.84 9.15
C PRO A 524 13.91 22.61 9.72
N ALA A 525 12.93 21.85 10.27
CA ALA A 525 11.97 22.32 11.29
C ALA A 525 11.35 21.18 12.16
N GLU A 526 11.16 19.96 11.65
CA GLU A 526 10.65 18.78 12.39
C GLU A 526 11.09 17.49 11.67
N GLN A 527 11.34 16.39 12.39
CA GLN A 527 11.73 15.09 11.79
C GLN A 527 10.60 14.07 11.79
N LEU A 528 9.62 14.24 12.68
CA LEU A 528 8.46 13.36 12.78
C LEU A 528 7.30 13.98 11.99
N PHE A 529 6.88 13.28 10.95
CA PHE A 529 5.74 13.64 10.12
C PHE A 529 4.59 12.70 10.39
N VAL A 530 3.40 13.11 10.00
CA VAL A 530 2.18 12.31 10.07
C VAL A 530 1.55 12.31 8.70
N ASP A 531 1.24 11.12 8.20
CA ASP A 531 0.31 10.98 7.09
C ASP A 531 -1.10 11.18 7.62
N VAL A 532 -1.81 12.17 7.08
CA VAL A 532 -3.23 12.39 7.33
C VAL A 532 -4.02 11.83 6.15
N GLY A 533 -4.35 10.55 6.24
CA GLY A 533 -5.11 9.81 5.23
C GLY A 533 -6.60 10.09 5.30
N ALA A 534 -7.12 10.76 4.27
CA ALA A 534 -8.54 11.08 4.10
C ALA A 534 -9.13 10.31 2.91
N TYR A 535 -9.96 9.31 3.22
CA TYR A 535 -10.62 8.45 2.22
C TYR A 535 -12.12 8.48 2.40
N GLY A 536 -12.87 8.81 1.36
CA GLY A 536 -14.33 8.76 1.37
C GLY A 536 -14.99 9.92 0.64
N VAL A 537 -16.30 10.06 0.84
CA VAL A 537 -17.10 11.17 0.31
C VAL A 537 -17.08 12.35 1.28
N PRO A 538 -16.54 13.53 0.88
CA PRO A 538 -16.59 14.74 1.69
C PRO A 538 -18.01 15.18 2.04
N LYS A 539 -18.19 15.61 3.29
CA LYS A 539 -19.48 16.08 3.84
C LYS A 539 -19.52 17.59 4.06
N SER A 540 -18.36 18.25 4.01
CA SER A 540 -18.27 19.69 4.21
C SER A 540 -19.10 20.43 3.16
N GLN A 541 -19.88 21.42 3.60
CA GLN A 541 -20.62 22.31 2.71
C GLN A 541 -19.69 23.20 1.86
N LYS A 542 -18.44 23.39 2.30
CA LYS A 542 -17.41 24.15 1.57
C LYS A 542 -16.76 23.31 0.45
N PHE A 543 -17.00 22.00 0.41
CA PHE A 543 -16.29 21.11 -0.49
C PHE A 543 -16.62 21.37 -1.97
N HIS A 544 -15.60 21.85 -2.67
CA HIS A 544 -15.50 21.88 -4.12
C HIS A 544 -14.23 21.14 -4.54
N TYR A 545 -14.37 20.02 -5.24
CA TYR A 545 -13.26 19.09 -5.52
C TYR A 545 -11.92 19.76 -5.88
N GLU A 546 -11.86 20.57 -6.94
CA GLU A 546 -10.59 21.19 -7.35
C GLU A 546 -10.10 22.25 -6.36
N ARG A 547 -10.99 23.16 -5.95
CA ARG A 547 -10.67 24.27 -5.06
C ARG A 547 -10.22 23.79 -3.67
N SER A 548 -10.89 22.79 -3.12
CA SER A 548 -10.59 22.29 -1.77
C SER A 548 -9.27 21.55 -1.77
N LEU A 549 -9.00 20.74 -2.80
CA LEU A 549 -7.69 20.11 -2.97
C LEU A 549 -6.59 21.15 -3.14
N GLN A 550 -6.80 22.21 -3.93
CA GLN A 550 -5.82 23.31 -4.06
C GLN A 550 -5.55 24.03 -2.73
N VAL A 551 -6.58 24.27 -1.91
CA VAL A 551 -6.43 24.88 -0.57
C VAL A 551 -5.58 23.98 0.33
N ILE A 552 -5.89 22.69 0.35
CA ILE A 552 -5.17 21.70 1.15
C ILE A 552 -3.72 21.56 0.67
N GLU A 553 -3.51 21.41 -0.64
CA GLU A 553 -2.18 21.32 -1.25
C GLU A 553 -1.33 22.56 -0.93
N LYS A 554 -1.93 23.76 -1.00
CA LYS A 554 -1.25 25.01 -0.64
C LYS A 554 -0.87 25.04 0.84
N PHE A 555 -1.75 24.60 1.73
CA PHE A 555 -1.45 24.51 3.16
C PHE A 555 -0.31 23.53 3.43
N VAL A 556 -0.39 22.32 2.85
CA VAL A 556 0.65 21.29 3.00
C VAL A 556 2.02 21.82 2.56
N ARG A 557 2.11 22.49 1.41
CA ARG A 557 3.36 23.16 1.00
C ARG A 557 3.78 24.27 1.97
N GLY A 558 2.83 25.04 2.48
CA GLY A 558 3.06 26.12 3.44
C GLY A 558 3.67 25.65 4.77
N VAL A 559 3.34 24.43 5.21
CA VAL A 559 3.94 23.79 6.38
C VAL A 559 5.12 22.88 6.04
N GLN A 560 5.67 22.98 4.82
CA GLN A 560 6.78 22.13 4.33
C GLN A 560 6.45 20.63 4.36
N GLY A 561 5.18 20.28 4.20
CA GLY A 561 4.70 18.92 4.03
C GLY A 561 4.73 18.44 2.57
N TYR A 562 4.27 17.21 2.37
CA TYR A 562 4.25 16.52 1.08
C TYR A 562 2.88 15.92 0.80
N GLN A 563 2.55 15.77 -0.48
CA GLN A 563 1.41 14.97 -0.91
C GLN A 563 1.90 13.62 -1.43
N ALA A 564 1.25 12.53 -1.02
CA ALA A 564 1.52 11.23 -1.62
C ALA A 564 1.07 11.23 -3.09
N LEU A 565 1.99 10.94 -3.99
CA LEU A 565 1.82 11.20 -5.42
C LEU A 565 0.93 10.16 -6.15
N TYR A 566 0.43 9.14 -5.45
CA TYR A 566 -0.64 8.29 -5.99
C TYR A 566 -2.01 8.99 -5.95
N ALA A 567 -2.17 9.98 -5.06
CA ALA A 567 -3.37 10.80 -4.95
C ALA A 567 -3.50 11.77 -6.13
N ASP A 568 -4.67 12.38 -6.24
CA ASP A 568 -4.94 13.40 -7.25
C ASP A 568 -4.27 14.73 -6.88
N THR A 569 -3.45 15.26 -7.79
CA THR A 569 -2.79 16.56 -7.61
C THR A 569 -3.34 17.63 -8.56
N MET A 570 -3.69 18.78 -8.01
CA MET A 570 -4.15 19.98 -8.71
C MET A 570 -3.01 20.99 -8.92
N MET A 571 -1.80 20.68 -8.45
CA MET A 571 -0.63 21.55 -8.51
C MET A 571 -0.15 21.77 -9.95
N SER A 572 0.26 23.00 -10.24
CA SER A 572 1.11 23.30 -11.38
C SER A 572 2.50 22.65 -11.23
N ARG A 573 3.28 22.59 -12.31
CA ARG A 573 4.65 22.04 -12.23
C ARG A 573 5.53 22.82 -11.26
N GLY A 574 5.39 24.15 -11.22
CA GLY A 574 6.14 25.01 -10.31
C GLY A 574 5.84 24.66 -8.85
N GLU A 575 4.56 24.65 -8.49
CA GLU A 575 4.10 24.29 -7.14
C GLU A 575 4.48 22.86 -6.74
N PHE A 576 4.42 21.90 -7.68
CA PHE A 576 4.89 20.54 -7.42
C PHE A 576 6.38 20.52 -7.08
N ARG A 577 7.18 21.30 -7.81
CA ARG A 577 8.63 21.35 -7.60
C ARG A 577 9.03 22.06 -6.30
N GLU A 578 8.14 22.85 -5.70
CA GLU A 578 8.33 23.42 -4.36
C GLU A 578 8.29 22.35 -3.26
N MET A 579 7.63 21.20 -3.48
CA MET A 579 7.54 20.14 -2.45
C MET A 579 8.86 19.42 -2.20
N PHE A 580 9.77 19.35 -3.18
CA PHE A 580 11.01 18.57 -3.04
C PHE A 580 12.22 19.38 -3.49
N ASP A 581 13.39 19.05 -2.94
CA ASP A 581 14.65 19.42 -3.59
C ASP A 581 14.84 18.53 -4.84
N HIS A 582 14.98 19.16 -6.01
CA HIS A 582 15.11 18.47 -7.28
C HIS A 582 16.54 18.47 -7.82
N GLN A 583 17.51 19.07 -7.13
CA GLN A 583 18.87 19.26 -7.66
C GLN A 583 19.57 17.95 -8.03
N LEU A 584 19.56 16.96 -7.13
CA LEU A 584 20.17 15.66 -7.39
C LEU A 584 19.34 14.86 -8.40
N TYR A 585 18.01 14.96 -8.31
CA TYR A 585 17.11 14.31 -9.27
C TYR A 585 17.39 14.78 -10.70
N ASP A 586 17.50 16.09 -10.93
CA ASP A 586 17.80 16.66 -12.24
C ASP A 586 19.22 16.28 -12.69
N LYS A 587 20.21 16.35 -11.78
CA LYS A 587 21.60 15.92 -12.06
C LYS A 587 21.68 14.46 -12.51
N VAL A 588 20.99 13.55 -11.81
CA VAL A 588 20.96 12.12 -12.16
C VAL A 588 20.25 11.91 -13.49
N ARG A 589 19.14 12.63 -13.73
CA ARG A 589 18.41 12.55 -15.02
C ARG A 589 19.24 13.03 -16.20
N GLU A 590 20.02 14.09 -16.01
CA GLU A 590 20.94 14.59 -17.03
C GLU A 590 22.07 13.58 -17.28
N ARG A 591 22.73 13.11 -16.20
CA ARG A 591 23.85 12.16 -16.27
C ARG A 591 23.48 10.87 -17.01
N PHE A 592 22.31 10.29 -16.72
CA PHE A 592 21.85 9.06 -17.37
C PHE A 592 20.93 9.30 -18.57
N ASN A 593 20.82 10.55 -19.02
CA ASN A 593 20.01 10.96 -20.16
C ASN A 593 18.56 10.46 -20.08
N CYS A 594 18.00 10.46 -18.87
CA CYS A 594 16.65 9.96 -18.61
C CYS A 594 15.61 10.79 -19.37
N GLY A 595 15.83 12.10 -19.51
CA GLY A 595 14.90 13.03 -20.14
C GLY A 595 14.56 12.74 -21.60
N GLU A 596 15.45 12.05 -22.33
CA GLU A 596 15.20 11.65 -23.72
C GLU A 596 13.99 10.72 -23.84
N ARG A 597 13.90 9.71 -22.96
CA ARG A 597 12.94 8.61 -23.10
C ARG A 597 11.97 8.50 -21.93
N LEU A 598 12.33 8.97 -20.75
CA LEU A 598 11.47 8.94 -19.58
C LEU A 598 10.89 10.33 -19.27
N PRO A 599 9.59 10.42 -18.96
CA PRO A 599 8.96 11.67 -18.51
C PRO A 599 9.54 12.15 -17.18
N GLU A 600 9.19 13.37 -16.74
CA GLU A 600 9.37 13.78 -15.34
C GLU A 600 8.23 13.18 -14.47
N ILE A 601 8.36 13.26 -13.14
CA ILE A 601 7.32 12.82 -12.21
C ILE A 601 6.02 13.57 -12.46
N TRP A 602 6.06 14.91 -12.56
CA TRP A 602 4.87 15.74 -12.75
C TRP A 602 4.05 15.33 -13.98
N ASP A 603 4.71 14.96 -15.07
CA ASP A 603 4.07 14.50 -16.32
C ASP A 603 3.25 13.21 -16.17
N LYS A 604 3.42 12.48 -15.06
CA LYS A 604 2.72 11.24 -14.74
C LYS A 604 1.66 11.41 -13.67
N VAL A 605 1.78 12.44 -12.84
CA VAL A 605 0.95 12.60 -11.64
C VAL A 605 -0.08 13.71 -11.77
N ASN A 606 0.16 14.72 -12.62
CA ASN A 606 -0.78 15.82 -12.81
C ASN A 606 -2.16 15.35 -13.28
N LYS A 607 -3.19 16.14 -12.98
CA LYS A 607 -4.59 15.87 -13.33
C LYS A 607 -4.80 15.50 -14.81
N ASN A 608 -4.09 16.10 -15.75
CA ASN A 608 -4.27 15.82 -17.18
C ASN A 608 -3.58 14.52 -17.63
N ALA A 609 -2.65 14.00 -16.85
CA ALA A 609 -1.97 12.74 -17.11
C ALA A 609 -2.80 11.50 -16.70
N ARG A 610 -3.87 11.69 -15.90
CA ARG A 610 -4.66 10.61 -15.30
C ARG A 610 -6.15 10.79 -15.54
N ALA A 611 -6.85 9.72 -15.94
CA ALA A 611 -8.30 9.73 -16.11
C ALA A 611 -8.93 8.34 -15.99
#